data_AF-A0A3B9LCD5-F1
#
_entry.id   AF-A0A3B9LCD5-F1
#
_cell.length_a   1.000
_cell.length_b   1.000
_cell.length_c   1.000
_cell.angle_alpha   90.00
_cell.angle_beta   90.00
_cell.angle_gamma   90.00
#
_symmetry.space_group_name_H-M   'P 1'
#
loop_
_entity.id
_entity.type
_entity.pdbx_description
1 polymer ?
#
loop_
_entity_poly.entity_id
_entity_poly.type
_entity_poly.pdbx_seq_one_letter_code
_entity_poly.pdbx_strand_id
1 'polypeptide(L)'
;SRGISSRAEQLLARFHEVRNFTTRLCESLAPEDCVVQSMPDVSPTKWHVAHTTWFFETFILKKWVTSYRAEVPQYAYLFNSYYNAAGDMHRRDLRGLISRPTVQETHRYRSSVDSYIDNLISRADEKLFAEIEPIVILGIHHEQQHQELLITDIKHVFAQNPLYPVFRERKIDIVSANAAPMNFIDFEETTAEIGHDGSG
;
A
#
# COMPACT_ATOMS: atom_id res chain seq x y z
N SER A 1 5.25 11.55 33.70
CA SER A 1 3.98 11.00 33.21
C SER A 1 4.08 10.86 31.71
N ARG A 2 3.82 9.67 31.14
CA ARG A 2 3.63 9.56 29.69
C ARG A 2 2.18 9.94 29.42
N GLY A 3 1.95 11.11 28.82
CA GLY A 3 0.61 11.53 28.42
C GLY A 3 0.03 10.53 27.44
N ILE A 4 -1.27 10.24 27.57
CA ILE A 4 -2.01 9.44 26.60
C ILE A 4 -1.99 10.21 25.27
N SER A 5 -1.44 9.60 24.22
CA SER A 5 -1.37 10.20 22.89
C SER A 5 -2.78 10.39 22.33
N SER A 6 -3.04 11.51 21.67
CA SER A 6 -4.36 11.82 21.09
C SER A 6 -4.73 10.84 19.96
N ARG A 7 -6.03 10.73 19.65
CA ARG A 7 -6.54 9.86 18.56
C ARG A 7 -5.89 10.20 17.21
N ALA A 8 -5.68 11.48 16.93
CA ALA A 8 -4.98 11.95 15.74
C ALA A 8 -3.50 11.53 15.69
N GLU A 9 -2.78 11.62 16.83
CA GLU A 9 -1.39 11.19 16.92
C GLU A 9 -1.25 9.67 16.73
N GLN A 10 -2.18 8.87 17.29
CA GLN A 10 -2.20 7.42 17.10
C GLN A 10 -2.46 7.04 15.64
N LEU A 11 -3.40 7.71 14.98
CA LEU A 11 -3.70 7.50 13.57
C LEU A 11 -2.50 7.86 12.68
N LEU A 12 -1.82 8.98 12.95
CA LEU A 12 -0.60 9.36 12.24
C LEU A 12 0.55 8.39 12.46
N ALA A 13 0.75 7.92 13.70
CA ALA A 13 1.75 6.91 13.99
C ALA A 13 1.50 5.63 13.18
N ARG A 14 0.24 5.17 13.10
CA ARG A 14 -0.14 4.00 12.30
C ARG A 14 0.01 4.23 10.80
N PHE A 15 -0.39 5.41 10.32
CA PHE A 15 -0.19 5.84 8.94
C PHE A 15 1.30 5.74 8.58
N HIS A 16 2.19 6.39 9.34
CA HIS A 16 3.63 6.34 9.08
C HIS A 16 4.22 4.94 9.20
N GLU A 17 3.79 4.13 10.17
CA GLU A 17 4.25 2.75 10.32
C GLU A 17 4.03 1.95 9.03
N VAL A 18 2.80 2.00 8.49
CA VAL A 18 2.44 1.31 7.25
C VAL A 18 3.15 1.94 6.06
N ARG A 19 3.20 3.28 5.97
CA ARG A 19 3.89 3.95 4.87
C ARG A 19 5.38 3.61 4.82
N ASN A 20 6.03 3.55 5.98
CA ASN A 20 7.45 3.19 6.11
C ASN A 20 7.70 1.71 5.82
N PHE A 21 6.75 0.83 6.13
CA PHE A 21 6.89 -0.58 5.78
C PHE A 21 6.93 -0.79 4.27
N THR A 22 6.09 -0.09 3.49
CA THR A 22 6.18 -0.08 2.02
C THR A 22 7.57 0.36 1.54
N THR A 23 8.13 1.43 2.11
CA THR A 23 9.50 1.88 1.78
C THR A 23 10.54 0.78 2.05
N ARG A 24 10.49 0.13 3.22
CA ARG A 24 11.40 -0.97 3.60
C ARG A 24 11.31 -2.19 2.68
N LEU A 25 10.16 -2.42 2.05
CA LEU A 25 10.03 -3.50 1.06
C LEU A 25 10.71 -3.15 -0.27
N CYS A 26 10.87 -1.87 -0.59
CA CYS A 26 11.48 -1.40 -1.83
C CYS A 26 12.97 -1.05 -1.69
N GLU A 27 13.51 -0.94 -0.48
CA GLU A 27 14.87 -0.41 -0.20
C GLU A 27 16.02 -1.12 -0.94
N SER A 28 15.92 -2.43 -1.19
CA SER A 28 16.96 -3.20 -1.88
C SER A 28 16.80 -3.27 -3.40
N LEU A 29 15.72 -2.70 -3.95
CA LEU A 29 15.42 -2.80 -5.37
C LEU A 29 16.17 -1.76 -6.19
N ALA A 30 16.67 -2.17 -7.35
CA ALA A 30 17.15 -1.23 -8.34
C ALA A 30 15.97 -0.55 -9.06
N PRO A 31 16.16 0.62 -9.69
CA PRO A 31 15.11 1.26 -10.48
C PRO A 31 14.54 0.35 -11.58
N GLU A 32 15.37 -0.50 -12.16
CA GLU A 32 15.01 -1.48 -13.21
C GLU A 32 14.03 -2.55 -12.69
N ASP A 33 14.18 -2.98 -11.44
CA ASP A 33 13.26 -3.94 -10.82
C ASP A 33 11.85 -3.35 -10.63
N CYS A 34 11.78 -2.02 -10.47
CA CYS A 34 10.56 -1.32 -10.10
C CYS A 34 9.64 -1.00 -11.28
N VAL A 35 10.07 -1.27 -12.52
CA VAL A 35 9.36 -0.88 -13.75
C VAL A 35 8.74 -2.05 -14.50
N VAL A 36 9.14 -3.29 -14.19
CA VAL A 36 8.77 -4.47 -14.97
C VAL A 36 7.36 -4.95 -14.63
N GLN A 37 6.61 -5.35 -15.66
CA GLN A 37 5.38 -6.13 -15.56
C GLN A 37 5.62 -7.49 -16.21
N SER A 38 5.89 -8.51 -15.40
CA SER A 38 6.25 -9.85 -15.90
C SER A 38 5.07 -10.65 -16.45
N MET A 39 3.84 -10.32 -16.06
CA MET A 39 2.59 -10.87 -16.60
C MET A 39 1.43 -9.90 -16.30
N PRO A 40 0.25 -10.03 -16.94
CA PRO A 40 -0.84 -9.07 -16.77
C PRO A 40 -1.33 -8.87 -15.33
N ASP A 41 -1.21 -9.89 -14.47
CA ASP A 41 -1.63 -9.77 -13.08
C ASP A 41 -0.64 -9.06 -12.17
N VAL A 42 0.65 -9.08 -12.54
CA VAL A 42 1.71 -8.37 -11.83
C VAL A 42 1.64 -6.89 -12.19
N SER A 43 1.79 -6.01 -11.21
CA SER A 43 2.00 -4.58 -11.45
C SER A 43 3.43 -4.17 -11.07
N PRO A 44 4.05 -3.21 -11.78
CA PRO A 44 5.38 -2.72 -11.41
C PRO A 44 5.41 -2.19 -9.97
N THR A 45 6.51 -2.42 -9.24
CA THR A 45 6.66 -1.93 -7.85
C THR A 45 6.37 -0.43 -7.73
N LYS A 46 6.86 0.39 -8.67
CA LYS A 46 6.57 1.84 -8.66
C LYS A 46 5.08 2.14 -8.83
N TRP A 47 4.34 1.29 -9.54
CA TRP A 47 2.90 1.45 -9.69
C TRP A 47 2.19 1.18 -8.35
N HIS A 48 2.58 0.17 -7.56
CA HIS A 48 2.03 -0.05 -6.21
C HIS A 48 2.25 1.16 -5.29
N VAL A 49 3.48 1.71 -5.26
CA VAL A 49 3.83 2.87 -4.43
C VAL A 49 3.02 4.11 -4.84
N ALA A 50 2.89 4.35 -6.14
CA ALA A 50 2.10 5.46 -6.66
C ALA A 50 0.59 5.27 -6.45
N HIS A 51 0.08 4.05 -6.65
CA HIS A 51 -1.34 3.71 -6.50
C HIS A 51 -1.85 3.90 -5.07
N THR A 52 -1.10 3.38 -4.09
CA THR A 52 -1.43 3.58 -2.68
C THR A 52 -1.38 5.06 -2.29
N THR A 53 -0.47 5.83 -2.88
CA THR A 53 -0.41 7.30 -2.70
C THR A 53 -1.61 8.01 -3.35
N TRP A 54 -2.00 7.59 -4.55
CA TRP A 54 -3.16 8.10 -5.27
C TRP A 54 -4.47 7.92 -4.49
N PHE A 55 -4.60 6.84 -3.72
CA PHE A 55 -5.74 6.63 -2.83
C PHE A 55 -5.91 7.81 -1.87
N PHE A 56 -4.85 8.17 -1.13
CA PHE A 56 -4.88 9.27 -0.16
C PHE A 56 -5.10 10.63 -0.85
N GLU A 57 -4.44 10.87 -1.98
CA GLU A 57 -4.66 12.10 -2.76
C GLU A 57 -6.12 12.23 -3.20
N THR A 58 -6.69 11.17 -3.77
CA THR A 58 -7.99 11.21 -4.43
C THR A 58 -9.14 11.18 -3.44
N PHE A 59 -9.09 10.27 -2.47
CA PHE A 59 -10.20 10.08 -1.56
C PHE A 59 -10.15 10.98 -0.35
N ILE A 60 -8.99 11.57 0.00
CA ILE A 60 -8.86 12.46 1.15
C ILE A 60 -8.52 13.89 0.72
N LEU A 61 -7.33 14.12 0.14
CA LEU A 61 -6.83 15.48 -0.07
C LEU A 61 -7.74 16.30 -0.99
N LYS A 62 -8.16 15.73 -2.13
CA LYS A 62 -9.07 16.40 -3.08
C LYS A 62 -10.46 16.74 -2.49
N LYS A 63 -10.87 16.07 -1.40
CA LYS A 63 -12.18 16.29 -0.77
C LYS A 63 -12.13 17.30 0.36
N TRP A 64 -11.11 17.24 1.22
CA TRP A 64 -11.07 18.02 2.46
C TRP A 64 -10.05 19.16 2.47
N VAL A 65 -9.16 19.26 1.48
CA VAL A 65 -8.22 20.37 1.36
C VAL A 65 -8.65 21.26 0.19
N THR A 66 -9.42 22.32 0.48
CA THR A 66 -10.04 23.21 -0.52
C THR A 66 -9.04 23.83 -1.51
N SER A 67 -7.81 24.10 -1.07
CA SER A 67 -6.74 24.67 -1.90
C SER A 67 -5.85 23.62 -2.58
N TYR A 68 -6.14 22.32 -2.40
CA TYR A 68 -5.29 21.25 -2.91
C TYR A 68 -5.26 21.26 -4.43
N ARG A 69 -4.05 21.18 -4.98
CA ARG A 69 -3.81 21.01 -6.40
C ARG A 69 -2.88 19.83 -6.58
N ALA A 70 -3.36 18.83 -7.31
CA ALA A 70 -2.53 17.71 -7.73
C ALA A 70 -1.36 18.26 -8.55
N GLU A 71 -0.15 17.89 -8.15
CA GLU A 71 1.06 18.37 -8.83
C GLU A 71 1.10 17.88 -10.29
N VAL A 72 0.68 16.63 -10.50
CA VAL A 72 0.58 16.00 -11.82
C VAL A 72 -0.82 15.42 -12.00
N PRO A 73 -1.78 16.18 -12.55
CA PRO A 73 -3.17 15.76 -12.67
C PRO A 73 -3.36 14.40 -13.38
N GLN A 74 -2.47 14.05 -14.31
CA GLN A 74 -2.49 12.80 -15.08
C GLN A 74 -2.27 11.55 -14.23
N TYR A 75 -1.72 11.68 -13.02
CA TYR A 75 -1.56 10.57 -12.09
C TYR A 75 -2.91 9.95 -11.69
N ALA A 76 -3.99 10.74 -11.72
CA ALA A 76 -5.33 10.22 -11.50
C ALA A 76 -5.73 9.13 -12.50
N TYR A 77 -5.34 9.27 -13.77
CA TYR A 77 -5.58 8.28 -14.82
C TYR A 77 -4.62 7.08 -14.72
N LEU A 78 -3.34 7.33 -14.45
CA LEU A 78 -2.30 6.29 -14.42
C LEU A 78 -2.44 5.33 -13.23
N PHE A 79 -2.89 5.87 -12.10
CA PHE A 79 -2.89 5.16 -10.82
C PHE A 79 -4.28 4.86 -10.29
N ASN A 80 -5.34 5.08 -11.06
CA ASN A 80 -6.63 4.46 -10.78
C ASN A 80 -6.57 2.95 -11.07
N SER A 81 -6.96 2.12 -10.10
CA SER A 81 -6.92 0.65 -10.24
C SER A 81 -8.12 0.09 -10.99
N TYR A 82 -9.33 0.58 -10.67
CA TYR A 82 -10.63 0.14 -11.22
C TYR A 82 -11.83 0.99 -10.73
N TYR A 83 -11.60 2.15 -10.09
CA TYR A 83 -12.67 2.99 -9.59
C TYR A 83 -13.29 3.79 -10.75
N ASN A 84 -14.27 3.20 -11.45
CA ASN A 84 -14.95 3.86 -12.58
C ASN A 84 -15.58 5.22 -12.19
N ALA A 85 -16.06 5.33 -10.95
CA ALA A 85 -16.59 6.59 -10.43
C ALA A 85 -15.51 7.69 -10.24
N ALA A 86 -14.23 7.32 -10.18
CA ALA A 86 -13.11 8.25 -10.10
C ALA A 86 -12.58 8.70 -11.47
N GLY A 87 -13.08 8.10 -12.57
CA GLY A 87 -12.72 8.44 -13.95
C GLY A 87 -12.08 7.28 -14.72
N ASP A 88 -11.66 7.57 -15.95
CA ASP A 88 -10.96 6.60 -16.81
C ASP A 88 -9.64 6.14 -16.18
N MET A 89 -9.17 4.94 -16.59
CA MET A 89 -7.94 4.36 -16.08
C MET A 89 -7.03 3.86 -17.20
N HIS A 90 -5.72 3.92 -16.95
CA HIS A 90 -4.75 3.26 -17.79
C HIS A 90 -4.93 1.74 -17.74
N ARG A 91 -4.77 1.09 -18.90
CA ARG A 91 -4.92 -0.35 -19.05
C ARG A 91 -3.98 -1.12 -18.12
N ARG A 92 -4.56 -2.04 -17.32
CA ARG A 92 -3.82 -2.86 -16.34
C ARG A 92 -2.70 -3.67 -16.97
N ASP A 93 -2.94 -4.27 -18.14
CA ASP A 93 -1.99 -5.12 -18.87
C ASP A 93 -0.84 -4.34 -19.52
N LEU A 94 -0.88 -3.00 -19.49
CA LEU A 94 0.12 -2.11 -20.09
C LEU A 94 0.81 -1.22 -19.04
N ARG A 95 0.70 -1.55 -17.74
CA ARG A 95 1.35 -0.77 -16.66
C ARG A 95 2.87 -0.78 -16.77
N GLY A 96 3.46 -1.90 -17.22
CA GLY A 96 4.91 -2.04 -17.41
C GLY A 96 5.50 -1.23 -18.58
N LEU A 97 4.65 -0.69 -19.47
CA LEU A 97 5.10 0.18 -20.58
C LEU A 97 5.29 1.64 -20.16
N ILE A 98 4.90 1.98 -18.93
CA ILE A 98 4.88 3.34 -18.43
C ILE A 98 6.24 3.67 -17.80
N SER A 99 7.16 4.19 -18.61
CA SER A 99 8.49 4.60 -18.15
C SER A 99 8.48 5.85 -17.25
N ARG A 100 7.43 6.69 -17.35
CA ARG A 100 7.22 7.88 -16.52
C ARG A 100 5.87 7.83 -15.79
N PRO A 101 5.81 8.14 -14.49
CA PRO A 101 6.90 8.69 -13.68
C PRO A 101 8.01 7.70 -13.38
N THR A 102 9.21 8.24 -13.18
CA THR A 102 10.38 7.52 -12.68
C THR A 102 10.13 7.04 -11.25
N VAL A 103 10.98 6.13 -10.77
CA VAL A 103 10.96 5.68 -9.37
C VAL A 103 11.16 6.86 -8.42
N GLN A 104 12.10 7.76 -8.73
CA GLN A 104 12.35 8.96 -7.94
C GLN A 104 11.14 9.91 -7.92
N GLU A 105 10.51 10.16 -9.07
CA GLU A 105 9.29 10.99 -9.16
C GLU A 105 8.14 10.37 -8.37
N THR A 106 8.04 9.03 -8.38
CA THR A 106 7.04 8.28 -7.59
C THR A 106 7.25 8.47 -6.09
N HIS A 107 8.49 8.37 -5.60
CA HIS A 107 8.79 8.63 -4.19
C HIS A 107 8.55 10.08 -3.80
N ARG A 108 8.85 11.04 -4.70
CA ARG A 108 8.57 12.46 -4.48
C ARG A 108 7.07 12.72 -4.36
N TYR A 109 6.26 12.12 -5.22
CA TYR A 109 4.80 12.18 -5.15
C TYR A 109 4.29 11.64 -3.81
N ARG A 110 4.81 10.48 -3.39
CA ARG A 110 4.53 9.89 -2.08
C ARG A 110 4.84 10.83 -0.92
N SER A 111 6.06 11.36 -0.84
CA SER A 111 6.44 12.28 0.23
C SER A 111 5.59 13.55 0.25
N SER A 112 5.19 14.05 -0.93
CA SER A 112 4.33 15.23 -1.03
C SER A 112 2.94 14.97 -0.44
N VAL A 113 2.29 13.87 -0.87
CA VAL A 113 0.96 13.49 -0.36
C VAL A 113 1.01 13.16 1.13
N ASP A 114 2.04 12.44 1.59
CA ASP A 114 2.23 12.13 3.02
C ASP A 114 2.30 13.43 3.84
N SER A 115 3.06 14.44 3.41
CA SER A 115 3.15 15.74 4.10
C SER A 115 1.80 16.48 4.17
N TYR A 116 0.95 16.36 3.14
CA TYR A 116 -0.39 16.95 3.18
C TYR A 116 -1.33 16.20 4.14
N ILE A 117 -1.23 14.87 4.20
CA ILE A 117 -1.99 14.05 5.14
C ILE A 117 -1.59 14.37 6.58
N ASP A 118 -0.29 14.49 6.85
CA ASP A 118 0.23 14.89 8.16
C ASP A 118 -0.34 16.24 8.60
N ASN A 119 -0.33 17.22 7.70
CA ASN A 119 -0.85 18.56 7.98
C ASN A 119 -2.36 18.55 8.21
N LEU A 120 -3.11 17.82 7.38
CA LEU A 120 -4.56 17.71 7.48
C LEU A 120 -4.97 17.09 8.82
N ILE A 121 -4.40 15.95 9.19
CA ILE A 121 -4.75 15.24 10.44
C ILE A 121 -4.31 16.05 11.66
N SER A 122 -3.11 16.64 11.65
CA SER A 122 -2.60 17.40 12.80
C SER A 122 -3.40 18.68 13.10
N ARG A 123 -4.15 19.19 12.11
CA ARG A 123 -4.92 20.44 12.21
C ARG A 123 -6.43 20.22 12.20
N ALA A 124 -6.89 18.98 12.08
CA ALA A 124 -8.30 18.67 12.02
C ALA A 124 -8.98 18.99 13.36
N ASP A 125 -10.10 19.70 13.31
CA ASP A 125 -11.02 19.75 14.44
C ASP A 125 -11.77 18.41 14.57
N GLU A 126 -12.48 18.20 15.68
CA GLU A 126 -13.16 16.93 15.96
C GLU A 126 -14.14 16.52 14.85
N LYS A 127 -14.82 17.50 14.23
CA LYS A 127 -15.79 17.24 13.17
C LYS A 127 -15.08 16.73 11.91
N LEU A 128 -14.07 17.44 11.44
CA LEU A 128 -13.30 17.04 10.27
C LEU A 128 -12.59 15.71 10.53
N PHE A 129 -12.03 15.53 11.72
CA PHE A 129 -11.32 14.32 12.11
C PHE A 129 -12.24 13.09 12.07
N ALA A 130 -13.46 13.20 12.60
CA ALA A 130 -14.47 12.15 12.53
C ALA A 130 -14.87 11.76 11.10
N GLU A 131 -14.81 12.70 10.13
CA GLU A 131 -15.08 12.43 8.72
C GLU A 131 -13.91 11.72 8.01
N ILE A 132 -12.67 12.14 8.28
CA ILE A 132 -11.50 11.63 7.53
C ILE A 132 -10.94 10.33 8.10
N GLU A 133 -11.06 10.09 9.41
CA GLU A 133 -10.42 8.94 10.06
C GLU A 133 -10.82 7.59 9.46
N PRO A 134 -12.11 7.27 9.25
CA PRO A 134 -12.50 5.99 8.66
C PRO A 134 -11.87 5.76 7.27
N ILE A 135 -11.66 6.84 6.51
CA ILE A 135 -11.11 6.79 5.16
C ILE A 135 -9.58 6.67 5.19
N VAL A 136 -8.92 7.31 6.15
CA VAL A 136 -7.49 7.11 6.42
C VAL A 136 -7.25 5.65 6.83
N ILE A 137 -8.06 5.10 7.75
CA ILE A 137 -7.99 3.69 8.17
C ILE A 137 -8.20 2.77 6.96
N LEU A 138 -9.19 3.04 6.11
CA LEU A 138 -9.40 2.28 4.87
C LEU A 138 -8.18 2.35 3.94
N GLY A 139 -7.58 3.53 3.78
CA GLY A 139 -6.36 3.73 2.98
C GLY A 139 -5.15 2.97 3.54
N ILE A 140 -5.03 2.91 4.87
CA ILE A 140 -4.01 2.11 5.57
C ILE A 140 -4.19 0.62 5.26
N HIS A 141 -5.41 0.07 5.42
CA HIS A 141 -5.68 -1.34 5.09
C HIS A 141 -5.47 -1.63 3.59
N HIS A 142 -5.89 -0.73 2.71
CA HIS A 142 -5.67 -0.83 1.28
C HIS A 142 -4.17 -0.88 0.95
N GLU A 143 -3.34 -0.08 1.59
CA GLU A 143 -1.90 -0.17 1.40
C GLU A 143 -1.31 -1.47 1.94
N GLN A 144 -1.81 -2.01 3.05
CA GLN A 144 -1.39 -3.32 3.54
C GLN A 144 -1.71 -4.46 2.55
N GLN A 145 -2.85 -4.40 1.87
CA GLN A 145 -3.15 -5.31 0.76
C GLN A 145 -2.11 -5.16 -0.36
N HIS A 146 -1.77 -3.92 -0.73
CA HIS A 146 -0.74 -3.66 -1.73
C HIS A 146 0.67 -4.05 -1.28
N GLN A 147 0.97 -4.11 0.02
CA GLN A 147 2.26 -4.61 0.54
C GLN A 147 2.39 -6.11 0.35
N GLU A 148 1.32 -6.87 0.52
CA GLU A 148 1.30 -8.30 0.21
C GLU A 148 1.52 -8.53 -1.30
N LEU A 149 0.74 -7.83 -2.14
CA LEU A 149 0.87 -7.91 -3.60
C LEU A 149 2.26 -7.49 -4.08
N LEU A 150 2.84 -6.44 -3.48
CA LEU A 150 4.18 -5.97 -3.82
C LEU A 150 5.23 -7.05 -3.60
N ILE A 151 5.13 -7.86 -2.54
CA ILE A 151 6.05 -8.98 -2.30
C ILE A 151 5.85 -10.09 -3.33
N THR A 152 4.61 -10.46 -3.65
CA THR A 152 4.34 -11.51 -4.66
C THR A 152 4.81 -11.09 -6.04
N ASP A 153 4.63 -9.81 -6.38
CA ASP A 153 4.96 -9.24 -7.67
C ASP A 153 6.48 -9.11 -7.84
N ILE A 154 7.19 -8.60 -6.82
CA ILE A 154 8.67 -8.60 -6.79
C ILE A 154 9.21 -10.01 -6.97
N LYS A 155 8.66 -10.99 -6.23
CA LYS A 155 9.08 -12.39 -6.33
C LYS A 155 8.90 -12.91 -7.76
N HIS A 156 7.78 -12.61 -8.40
CA HIS A 156 7.54 -13.07 -9.76
C HIS A 156 8.47 -12.39 -10.77
N VAL A 157 8.73 -11.08 -10.64
CA VAL A 157 9.72 -10.35 -11.47
C VAL A 157 11.11 -10.97 -11.33
N PHE A 158 11.56 -11.22 -10.10
CA PHE A 158 12.89 -11.79 -9.84
C PHE A 158 13.01 -13.22 -10.36
N ALA A 159 11.93 -14.00 -10.28
CA ALA A 159 11.89 -15.37 -10.82
C ALA A 159 12.04 -15.44 -12.35
N GLN A 160 11.76 -14.35 -13.08
CA GLN A 160 11.96 -14.32 -14.53
C GLN A 160 13.42 -14.07 -14.94
N ASN A 161 14.27 -13.61 -14.02
CA ASN A 161 15.63 -13.21 -14.35
C ASN A 161 16.59 -14.42 -14.27
N PRO A 162 17.28 -14.80 -15.38
CA PRO A 162 18.16 -15.97 -15.40
C PRO A 162 19.42 -15.82 -14.55
N LEU A 163 19.68 -14.63 -13.99
CA LEU A 163 20.77 -14.39 -13.04
C LEU A 163 20.37 -14.68 -11.59
N TYR A 164 19.11 -15.08 -11.34
CA TYR A 164 18.59 -15.45 -10.02
C TYR A 164 18.87 -14.40 -8.93
N PRO A 165 18.42 -13.14 -9.10
CA PRO A 165 18.66 -12.09 -8.13
C PRO A 165 18.03 -12.43 -6.77
N VAL A 166 18.69 -12.00 -5.70
CA VAL A 166 18.22 -12.20 -4.33
C VAL A 166 17.53 -10.93 -3.86
N PHE A 167 16.22 -11.01 -3.56
CA PHE A 167 15.46 -9.87 -3.06
C PHE A 167 15.89 -9.44 -1.64
N ARG A 168 16.02 -10.41 -0.73
CA ARG A 168 16.45 -10.18 0.65
C ARG A 168 17.19 -11.40 1.17
N GLU A 169 18.42 -11.19 1.64
CA GLU A 169 19.19 -12.24 2.31
C GLU A 169 18.52 -12.64 3.62
N ARG A 170 18.41 -13.94 3.86
CA ARG A 170 17.99 -14.49 5.14
C ARG A 170 19.02 -15.52 5.57
N LYS A 171 19.61 -15.34 6.74
CA LYS A 171 20.35 -16.43 7.40
C LYS A 171 19.32 -17.46 7.83
N ILE A 172 19.28 -18.57 7.11
CA ILE A 172 18.45 -19.73 7.47
C ILE A 172 19.38 -20.70 8.19
N ASP A 173 19.13 -20.90 9.48
CA ASP A 173 19.69 -22.05 10.17
C ASP A 173 18.98 -23.29 9.61
N ILE A 174 19.69 -24.08 8.80
CA ILE A 174 19.17 -25.33 8.25
C ILE A 174 19.13 -26.33 9.42
N VAL A 175 18.07 -26.27 10.20
CA VAL A 175 17.74 -27.32 11.17
C VAL A 175 17.05 -28.42 10.37
N SER A 176 17.54 -29.67 10.44
CA SER A 176 16.80 -30.80 9.87
C SER A 176 15.49 -30.94 10.64
N ALA A 177 14.41 -30.37 10.12
CA ALA A 177 13.11 -30.49 10.72
C ALA A 177 12.58 -31.90 10.44
N ASN A 178 12.50 -32.75 11.48
CA ASN A 178 11.56 -33.85 11.45
C ASN A 178 10.17 -33.24 11.29
N ALA A 179 9.48 -33.53 10.19
CA ALA A 179 8.12 -33.04 9.97
C ALA A 179 7.25 -33.49 11.16
N ALA A 180 6.57 -32.54 11.80
CA ALA A 180 5.61 -32.87 12.84
C ALA A 180 4.51 -33.76 12.25
N PRO A 181 3.98 -34.73 13.02
CA PRO A 181 2.88 -35.57 12.54
C PRO A 181 1.66 -34.71 12.19
N MET A 182 0.98 -35.07 11.09
CA MET A 182 -0.24 -34.41 10.66
C MET A 182 -1.37 -34.72 11.65
N ASN A 183 -1.98 -33.68 12.22
CA ASN A 183 -3.11 -33.79 13.14
C ASN A 183 -4.34 -33.12 12.51
N PHE A 184 -5.47 -33.82 12.52
CA PHE A 184 -6.77 -33.23 12.19
C PHE A 184 -7.38 -32.64 13.47
N ILE A 185 -8.01 -31.48 13.34
CA ILE A 185 -8.79 -30.87 14.43
C ILE A 185 -10.25 -31.16 14.13
N ASP A 186 -10.81 -32.12 14.86
CA ASP A 186 -12.22 -32.42 14.80
C ASP A 186 -13.02 -31.32 15.52
N PHE A 187 -14.18 -30.98 14.98
CA PHE A 187 -15.14 -30.07 15.58
C PHE A 187 -16.55 -30.64 15.40
N GLU A 188 -17.44 -30.34 16.34
CA GLU A 188 -18.82 -30.80 16.25
C GLU A 188 -19.58 -30.07 15.13
N GLU A 189 -20.49 -30.79 14.47
CA GLU A 189 -21.43 -30.19 13.54
C GLU A 189 -22.29 -29.16 14.28
N THR A 190 -22.23 -27.90 13.86
CA THR A 190 -22.94 -26.81 14.50
C THR A 190 -23.39 -25.75 13.49
N THR A 191 -24.43 -25.00 13.85
CA THR A 191 -24.80 -23.78 13.15
C THR A 191 -24.04 -22.62 13.80
N ALA A 192 -23.17 -21.95 13.04
CA ALA A 192 -22.38 -20.82 13.50
C ALA A 192 -22.58 -19.59 12.61
N GLU A 193 -22.49 -18.41 13.22
CA GLU A 193 -22.48 -17.14 12.50
C GLU A 193 -21.03 -16.75 12.17
N ILE A 194 -20.80 -16.24 10.95
CA ILE A 194 -19.50 -15.76 10.48
C ILE A 194 -19.64 -14.34 9.95
N GLY A 195 -18.76 -13.44 10.38
CA GLY A 195 -18.79 -12.03 9.97
C GLY A 195 -18.27 -11.09 11.06
N HIS A 196 -18.19 -9.80 10.73
CA HIS A 196 -17.82 -8.74 11.66
C HIS A 196 -19.05 -7.91 12.05
N ASP A 197 -19.20 -7.55 13.33
CA ASP A 197 -20.41 -6.93 13.90
C ASP A 197 -20.28 -5.44 14.27
N GLY A 198 -19.16 -4.79 13.92
CA GLY A 198 -18.95 -3.35 14.11
C GLY A 198 -18.37 -2.94 15.48
N SER A 199 -18.03 -3.89 16.35
CA SER A 199 -17.38 -3.63 17.65
C SER A 199 -15.84 -3.63 17.62
N GLY A 200 -15.25 -3.62 16.42
CA GLY A 200 -13.80 -3.75 16.18
C GLY A 200 -13.02 -2.44 16.12
#